data_AF-A0A6P0Y3I0-F1
#
_entry.id   AF-A0A6P0Y3I0-F1
#
_cell.length_a   1.000
_cell.length_b   1.000
_cell.length_c   1.000
_cell.angle_alpha   90.00
_cell.angle_beta   90.00
_cell.angle_gamma   90.00
#
_symmetry.space_group_name_H-M   'P 1'
#
loop_
_entity.id
_entity.type
_entity.pdbx_description
1 polymer ?
#
loop_
_entity_poly.entity_id
_entity_poly.type
_entity_poly.pdbx_seq_one_letter_code
_entity_poly.pdbx_strand_id
1 'polypeptide(L)'
;KSIRNDDSIKVEPVIDRDTQNVAGSPDIVKTIFEKIDEAQIFVCDVSIINKDANSRPTPNPNVLIELGYAMKTLGEGKIIMVMNTAFGTPEQLPFDLRMRRVIRYNMPVDNQ
;
A
#
# COMPACT_ATOMS: atom_id res chain seq x y z
N LYS A 1 11.50 -19.18 13.32
CA LYS A 1 11.20 -18.55 14.63
C LYS A 1 9.71 -18.33 14.67
N SER A 2 9.05 -19.01 15.62
CA SER A 2 7.62 -19.27 15.64
C SER A 2 6.84 -18.05 16.11
N ILE A 3 6.01 -17.45 15.25
CA ILE A 3 4.86 -16.64 15.69
C ILE A 3 3.81 -17.68 16.07
N ARG A 4 3.90 -18.19 17.30
CA ARG A 4 2.85 -18.99 17.93
C ARG A 4 1.95 -18.03 18.67
N ASN A 5 0.64 -18.17 18.49
CA ASN A 5 -0.45 -17.52 19.22
C ASN A 5 -0.03 -17.08 20.63
N ASP A 6 0.33 -15.81 20.74
CA ASP A 6 0.49 -15.12 22.01
C ASP A 6 -0.66 -14.12 22.09
N ASP A 7 -1.70 -14.49 22.84
CA ASP A 7 -2.91 -13.68 23.04
C ASP A 7 -2.64 -12.43 23.92
N SER A 8 -1.38 -12.17 24.29
CA SER A 8 -0.99 -11.01 25.08
C SER A 8 -0.97 -9.69 24.30
N ILE A 9 -0.97 -9.74 22.96
CA ILE A 9 -1.01 -8.55 22.11
C ILE A 9 -2.37 -8.46 21.41
N LYS A 10 -3.29 -7.71 22.01
CA LYS A 10 -4.51 -7.27 21.32
C LYS A 10 -4.17 -6.11 20.40
N VAL A 11 -3.97 -6.40 19.11
CA VAL A 11 -3.99 -5.37 18.06
C VAL A 11 -5.44 -5.24 17.61
N GLU A 12 -6.09 -4.13 17.92
CA GLU A 12 -7.40 -3.80 17.35
C GLU A 12 -7.18 -2.95 16.09
N PRO A 13 -7.34 -3.51 14.88
CA PRO A 13 -7.27 -2.71 13.65
C PRO A 13 -8.48 -1.77 13.60
N VAL A 14 -8.23 -0.47 13.76
CA VAL A 14 -9.26 0.56 13.59
C VAL A 14 -9.29 0.97 12.12
N ILE A 15 -10.43 0.80 11.46
CA ILE A 15 -10.62 1.27 10.09
C ILE A 15 -10.79 2.79 10.16
N ASP A 16 -9.81 3.52 9.66
CA ASP A 16 -9.83 4.96 9.54
C ASP A 16 -9.91 5.34 8.05
N ARG A 17 -10.91 6.14 7.66
CA ARG A 17 -11.15 6.57 6.26
C ARG A 17 -10.75 8.03 6.05
N ASP A 18 -10.35 8.37 4.83
CA ASP A 18 -9.66 9.61 4.44
C ASP A 18 -10.20 10.92 5.03
N THR A 19 -11.50 11.06 5.29
CA THR A 19 -12.11 12.29 5.85
C THR A 19 -12.84 12.07 7.18
N GLN A 20 -12.74 10.87 7.76
CA GLN A 20 -13.44 10.51 8.98
C GLN A 20 -12.88 11.33 10.16
N ASN A 21 -13.74 12.10 10.84
CA ASN A 21 -13.44 13.03 11.95
C ASN A 21 -12.88 14.42 11.59
N VAL A 22 -12.87 14.86 10.33
CA VAL A 22 -12.49 16.24 9.98
C VAL A 22 -13.72 17.07 9.60
N ALA A 23 -13.99 18.16 10.33
CA ALA A 23 -15.13 19.04 10.06
C ALA A 23 -14.92 19.92 8.82
N GLY A 24 -15.95 20.08 7.99
CA GLY A 24 -15.95 20.97 6.80
C GLY A 24 -15.81 20.21 5.47
N SER A 25 -15.19 20.86 4.48
CA SER A 25 -14.78 20.26 3.19
C SER A 25 -13.26 20.05 3.19
N PRO A 26 -12.72 19.08 3.94
CA PRO A 26 -11.29 18.91 4.09
C PRO A 26 -10.63 18.52 2.76
N ASP A 27 -9.40 19.00 2.57
CA ASP A 27 -8.54 18.52 1.50
C ASP A 27 -8.16 17.06 1.80
N ILE A 28 -8.73 16.15 1.01
CA ILE A 28 -8.57 14.69 1.14
C ILE A 28 -7.08 14.33 1.08
N VAL A 29 -6.32 14.99 0.21
CA VAL A 29 -4.89 14.72 0.02
C VAL A 29 -4.09 15.14 1.25
N LYS A 30 -4.41 16.32 1.81
CA LYS A 30 -3.78 16.82 3.05
C LYS A 30 -4.03 15.86 4.21
N THR A 31 -5.26 15.38 4.35
CA THR A 31 -5.64 14.49 5.46
C THR A 31 -4.94 13.13 5.35
N ILE A 32 -4.78 12.59 4.14
CA ILE A 32 -4.01 11.36 3.91
C ILE A 32 -2.53 11.55 4.29
N PHE A 33 -1.92 12.67 3.90
CA PHE A 33 -0.53 12.95 4.27
C PHE A 33 -0.33 13.14 5.77
N GLU A 34 -1.26 13.81 6.46
CA GLU A 34 -1.23 13.93 7.93
C GLU A 34 -1.30 12.55 8.61
N LYS A 35 -2.15 11.65 8.12
CA LYS A 35 -2.20 10.27 8.62
C LYS A 35 -0.91 9.50 8.37
N ILE A 36 -0.26 9.73 7.22
CA ILE A 36 1.06 9.14 6.94
C ILE A 36 2.13 9.72 7.85
N ASP A 37 2.08 11.01 8.18
CA ASP A 37 3.00 11.66 9.13
C ASP A 37 2.91 11.05 10.54
N GLU A 38 1.70 10.70 10.96
CA GLU A 38 1.46 10.08 12.27
C GLU A 38 1.65 8.55 12.30
N ALA A 39 1.77 7.91 11.13
CA ALA A 39 1.86 6.46 11.02
C ALA A 39 3.20 5.90 11.52
N GLN A 40 3.16 4.69 12.10
CA GLN A 40 4.39 3.96 12.46
C GLN A 40 4.90 3.08 11.31
N ILE A 41 3.99 2.57 10.47
CA ILE A 41 4.27 1.68 9.34
C ILE A 41 3.29 2.05 8.24
N PHE A 42 3.77 2.08 6.99
CA PHE A 42 2.94 2.29 5.82
C PHE A 42 2.84 0.99 5.01
N VAL A 43 1.62 0.51 4.80
CA VAL A 43 1.35 -0.70 4.01
C VAL A 43 0.62 -0.30 2.74
N CYS A 44 1.14 -0.67 1.58
CA CYS A 44 0.55 -0.26 0.30
C CYS A 44 0.46 -1.40 -0.72
N ASP A 45 -0.63 -1.39 -1.48
CA ASP A 45 -0.86 -2.33 -2.58
C ASP A 45 -0.28 -1.77 -3.88
N VAL A 46 0.77 -2.41 -4.38
CA VAL A 46 1.44 -2.06 -5.65
C VAL A 46 1.04 -2.99 -6.78
N SER A 47 -0.10 -3.68 -6.69
CA SER A 47 -0.65 -4.51 -7.77
C SER A 47 -0.88 -3.68 -9.04
N ILE A 48 -0.57 -4.28 -10.18
CA ILE A 48 -0.77 -3.66 -11.49
C ILE A 48 -2.28 -3.55 -11.77
N ILE A 49 -2.75 -2.34 -12.08
CA ILE A 49 -4.17 -2.07 -12.30
C ILE A 49 -4.59 -2.15 -13.78
N ASN A 50 -3.63 -2.13 -14.70
CA ASN A 50 -3.85 -2.02 -16.14
C ASN A 50 -3.22 -3.18 -16.92
N LYS A 51 -3.23 -4.39 -16.36
CA LYS A 51 -2.56 -5.57 -16.95
C LYS A 51 -3.00 -5.89 -18.39
N ASP A 52 -4.26 -5.61 -18.72
CA ASP A 52 -4.88 -5.92 -20.01
C ASP A 52 -4.87 -4.71 -20.98
N ALA A 53 -4.24 -3.60 -20.61
CA ALA A 53 -4.15 -2.41 -21.44
C ALA A 53 -2.88 -2.41 -22.31
N ASN A 54 -2.96 -1.84 -23.52
CA ASN A 54 -1.79 -1.60 -24.39
C ASN A 54 -0.90 -0.44 -23.91
N SER A 55 -0.87 -0.16 -22.61
CA SER A 55 -0.09 0.89 -21.97
C SER A 55 0.95 0.31 -21.02
N ARG A 56 1.89 1.14 -20.56
CA ARG A 56 2.91 0.70 -19.60
C ARG A 56 2.22 0.21 -18.31
N PRO A 57 2.53 -1.01 -17.81
CA PRO A 57 2.01 -1.49 -16.54
C PRO A 57 2.32 -0.54 -15.38
N THR A 58 1.33 -0.27 -14.54
CA THR A 58 1.47 0.60 -13.39
C THR A 58 0.59 0.15 -12.23
N PRO A 59 1.05 0.32 -10.98
CA PRO A 59 0.18 0.40 -9.82
C PRO A 59 -0.76 1.62 -9.89
N ASN A 60 -1.68 1.71 -8.93
CA ASN A 60 -2.50 2.91 -8.76
C ASN A 60 -1.60 4.16 -8.53
N PRO A 61 -1.71 5.21 -9.36
CA PRO A 61 -0.91 6.42 -9.22
C PRO A 61 -1.05 7.14 -7.87
N ASN A 62 -2.22 7.08 -7.24
CA ASN A 62 -2.43 7.69 -5.93
C ASN A 62 -1.57 6.99 -4.87
N VAL A 63 -1.53 5.65 -4.91
CA VAL A 63 -0.68 4.85 -4.02
C VAL A 63 0.81 5.15 -4.26
N LEU A 64 1.22 5.43 -5.51
CA LEU A 64 2.61 5.81 -5.79
C LEU A 64 2.98 7.17 -5.18
N ILE A 65 2.06 8.14 -5.20
CA ILE A 65 2.26 9.45 -4.56
C ILE A 65 2.38 9.28 -3.04
N GLU A 66 1.46 8.55 -2.44
CA GLU A 66 1.47 8.24 -1.00
C GLU A 66 2.71 7.47 -0.58
N LEU A 67 3.14 6.49 -1.37
CA LEU A 67 4.35 5.71 -1.15
C LEU A 67 5.60 6.61 -1.18
N GLY A 68 5.71 7.51 -2.15
CA GLY A 68 6.80 8.47 -2.21
C GLY A 68 6.83 9.37 -0.98
N TYR A 69 5.67 9.87 -0.55
CA TYR A 69 5.54 10.66 0.66
C TYR A 69 5.93 9.87 1.92
N ALA A 70 5.42 8.64 2.07
CA ALA A 70 5.71 7.74 3.18
C ALA A 70 7.19 7.38 3.25
N MET A 71 7.85 7.11 2.12
CA MET A 71 9.30 6.88 2.08
C MET A 71 10.08 8.09 2.59
N LYS A 72 9.69 9.31 2.21
CA LYS A 72 10.32 10.56 2.66
C LYS A 72 10.06 10.83 4.16
N THR A 73 8.86 10.54 4.65
CA THR A 73 8.46 10.88 6.03
C THR A 73 8.85 9.80 7.04
N LEU A 74 8.56 8.54 6.76
CA LEU A 74 8.76 7.42 7.68
C LEU A 74 10.12 6.74 7.49
N GLY A 75 10.68 6.81 6.28
CA GLY A 75 11.87 6.07 5.88
C GLY A 75 11.55 4.67 5.36
N GLU A 76 12.43 4.14 4.52
CA GLU A 76 12.19 2.91 3.75
C GLU A 76 11.98 1.66 4.63
N GLY A 77 12.59 1.62 5.82
CA GLY A 77 12.47 0.49 6.76
C GLY A 77 11.07 0.30 7.37
N LYS A 78 10.17 1.27 7.19
CA LYS A 78 8.79 1.27 7.70
C LYS A 78 7.75 1.07 6.59
N ILE A 79 8.19 0.69 5.39
CA ILE A 79 7.33 0.49 4.23
C ILE A 79 7.13 -1.00 3.98
N ILE A 80 5.87 -1.42 3.84
CA ILE A 80 5.50 -2.78 3.46
C ILE A 80 4.70 -2.71 2.16
N MET A 81 5.33 -3.09 1.05
CA MET A 81 4.64 -3.24 -0.23
C MET A 81 4.05 -4.63 -0.36
N VAL A 82 2.78 -4.71 -0.75
CA VAL A 82 2.09 -5.96 -1.10
C VAL A 82 1.69 -5.94 -2.57
N MET A 83 1.71 -7.10 -3.22
CA MET A 83 1.35 -7.23 -4.63
C MET A 83 0.64 -8.55 -4.89
N ASN A 84 -0.48 -8.47 -5.60
CA ASN A 84 -1.19 -9.60 -6.17
C ASN A 84 -0.56 -10.00 -7.50
N THR A 85 0.06 -11.18 -7.54
CA THR A 85 0.75 -11.68 -8.73
C THR A 85 -0.19 -12.16 -9.83
N ALA A 86 -1.49 -12.26 -9.56
CA ALA A 86 -2.49 -12.56 -10.60
C ALA A 86 -2.66 -11.42 -11.61
N PHE A 87 -2.14 -10.23 -11.29
CA PHE A 87 -2.25 -9.03 -12.12
C PHE A 87 -0.91 -8.59 -12.73
N GLY A 88 0.19 -9.25 -12.38
CA GLY A 88 1.52 -8.95 -12.91
C GLY A 88 2.62 -9.50 -12.03
N THR A 89 3.85 -9.23 -12.43
CA THR A 89 5.07 -9.65 -11.72
C THR A 89 5.83 -8.44 -11.19
N PRO A 90 6.61 -8.57 -10.09
CA PRO A 90 7.42 -7.46 -9.58
C PRO A 90 8.32 -6.82 -10.63
N GLU A 91 8.78 -7.57 -11.64
CA GLU A 91 9.62 -7.11 -12.74
C GLU A 91 8.91 -6.14 -13.69
N GLN A 92 7.58 -6.10 -13.66
CA GLN A 92 6.75 -5.16 -14.42
C GLN A 92 6.46 -3.86 -13.67
N LEU A 93 6.82 -3.75 -12.38
CA LEU A 93 6.66 -2.52 -11.62
C LEU A 93 7.52 -1.37 -12.18
N PRO A 94 7.22 -0.11 -11.81
CA PRO A 94 8.11 1.03 -12.05
C PRO A 94 9.54 0.77 -11.54
N PHE A 95 10.54 1.32 -12.25
CA PHE A 95 11.95 0.94 -12.06
C PHE A 95 12.47 1.13 -10.63
N ASP A 96 11.95 2.14 -9.95
CA ASP A 96 12.20 2.52 -8.57
C ASP A 96 11.63 1.51 -7.56
N LEU A 97 10.58 0.77 -7.93
CA LEU A 97 9.97 -0.26 -7.10
C LEU A 97 10.48 -1.67 -7.39
N ARG A 98 10.90 -1.96 -8.64
CA ARG A 98 11.37 -3.30 -9.05
C ARG A 98 12.52 -3.84 -8.20
N MET A 99 13.39 -2.96 -7.70
CA MET A 99 14.55 -3.35 -6.89
C MET A 99 14.23 -3.48 -5.40
N ARG A 100 12.99 -3.18 -4.99
CA ARG A 100 12.57 -3.20 -3.60
C ARG A 100 11.85 -4.49 -3.26
N ARG A 101 11.88 -4.87 -1.98
CA ARG A 101 11.19 -6.07 -1.50
C ARG A 101 9.68 -5.84 -1.51
N VAL A 102 8.95 -6.75 -2.14
CA VAL A 102 7.49 -6.77 -2.19
C VAL A 102 6.98 -8.10 -1.66
N ILE A 103 5.99 -8.06 -0.76
CA ILE A 103 5.27 -9.25 -0.31
C ILE A 103 4.30 -9.65 -1.41
N ARG A 104 4.41 -10.91 -1.84
CA ARG A 104 3.63 -11.43 -2.97
C ARG A 104 2.55 -12.35 -2.44
N TYR A 105 1.35 -12.21 -2.99
CA TYR A 105 0.27 -13.18 -2.86
C TYR A 105 -0.36 -13.41 -4.23
N ASN A 106 -1.08 -14.51 -4.41
CA ASN A 106 -1.74 -14.82 -5.67
C ASN A 106 -3.23 -15.02 -5.41
N MET A 107 -4.06 -14.12 -5.92
CA MET A 107 -5.52 -14.22 -5.84
C MET A 107 -6.10 -13.80 -7.19
N PRO A 108 -6.32 -14.74 -8.13
CA PRO A 108 -6.99 -14.46 -9.39
C PRO A 108 -8.44 -14.04 -9.17
N VAL A 109 -9.05 -13.41 -10.17
CA VAL A 109 -10.48 -13.09 -10.13
C VAL A 109 -11.25 -14.41 -10.10
N ASP A 110 -12.15 -14.57 -9.13
CA ASP A 110 -13.05 -15.72 -9.10
C ASP A 110 -13.94 -15.66 -10.34
N ASN A 111 -13.76 -16.62 -11.25
CA ASN A 111 -14.72 -16.85 -12.33
C ASN A 111 -15.94 -17.55 -11.70
N GLN A 112 -16.90 -16.76 -11.22
CA GLN A 112 -18.26 -17.26 -10.95
C GLN A 112 -18.98 -17.56 -12.26
#